data_AF-D3FDN8-F1
#
_entry.id   AF-D3FDN8-F1
#
_cell.length_a   1.000
_cell.length_b   1.000
_cell.length_c   1.000
_cell.angle_alpha   90.00
_cell.angle_beta   90.00
_cell.angle_gamma   90.00
#
_symmetry.space_group_name_H-M   'P 1'
#
loop_
_entity.id
_entity.type
_entity.pdbx_description
1 polymer ?
#
loop_
_entity_poly.entity_id
_entity_poly.type
_entity_poly.pdbx_seq_one_letter_code
_entity_poly.pdbx_strand_id
1 'polypeptide(L)'
;MRPCGLMVIVIAWAVLTSGAAHATTRPSSAPTCHARGVTLLANERVRVYRGRILQGARTYYYCDQRTRRTRTLGEYVYDSGGGIRRIALAGRYIAYDYLVCTHGGCSASTRLLDARTRRLRRFEAKPDPVTPQIGLNSAASLVVTPAGSVAWIRSRPTDGATRINDVFVAPHGEQARLLDSGPKVEADSLAFGGGILYWTNDAAPRSAAVR
;
A
#
# COMPACT_ATOMS: atom_id res chain seq x y z
N MET A 1 -13.47 32.38 -78.66
CA MET A 1 -12.41 31.78 -79.50
C MET A 1 -11.06 32.42 -79.16
N ARG A 2 -10.08 31.61 -78.74
CA ARG A 2 -8.60 31.80 -78.62
C ARG A 2 -8.06 31.14 -77.33
N PRO A 3 -6.84 30.57 -77.35
CA PRO A 3 -6.64 29.16 -77.02
C PRO A 3 -5.63 28.86 -75.90
N CYS A 4 -5.55 27.57 -75.58
CA CYS A 4 -4.43 26.75 -75.11
C CYS A 4 -3.25 27.40 -74.35
N GLY A 5 -3.01 26.86 -73.16
CA GLY A 5 -1.71 26.89 -72.48
C GLY A 5 -1.60 25.75 -71.48
N LEU A 6 -1.42 24.52 -71.97
CA LEU A 6 -1.22 23.32 -71.16
C LEU A 6 0.26 23.26 -70.75
N MET A 7 0.57 23.70 -69.53
CA MET A 7 1.93 23.69 -68.98
C MET A 7 2.19 22.34 -68.31
N VAL A 8 2.99 21.50 -68.96
CA VAL A 8 3.47 20.22 -68.46
C VAL A 8 4.60 20.49 -67.46
N ILE A 9 4.36 20.24 -66.17
CA ILE A 9 5.40 20.28 -65.13
C ILE A 9 5.97 18.86 -65.00
N VAL A 10 7.25 18.73 -65.34
CA VAL A 10 8.03 17.51 -65.21
C VAL A 10 8.54 17.35 -63.77
N ILE A 11 8.44 16.11 -63.32
CA ILE A 11 8.64 15.54 -61.99
C ILE A 11 10.12 15.52 -61.58
N ALA A 12 10.43 15.76 -60.30
CA ALA A 12 11.67 15.28 -59.67
C ALA A 12 11.35 14.69 -58.29
N TRP A 13 11.13 13.36 -58.24
CA TRP A 13 11.02 12.61 -56.99
C TRP A 13 12.43 12.23 -56.53
N ALA A 14 12.96 12.96 -55.56
CA ALA A 14 14.15 12.56 -54.82
C ALA A 14 13.77 11.47 -53.81
N VAL A 15 14.09 10.21 -54.14
CA VAL A 15 13.99 9.08 -53.22
C VAL A 15 15.11 9.19 -52.19
N LEU A 16 14.83 9.83 -51.05
CA LEU A 16 15.69 9.79 -49.87
C LEU A 16 15.52 8.43 -49.19
N THR A 17 16.44 7.50 -49.46
CA THR A 17 16.59 6.27 -48.68
C THR A 17 17.19 6.62 -47.32
N SER A 18 16.32 6.93 -46.35
CA SER A 18 16.73 7.10 -44.95
C SER A 18 17.15 5.74 -44.39
N GLY A 19 18.47 5.51 -44.34
CA GLY A 19 19.05 4.39 -43.61
C GLY A 19 18.70 4.51 -42.13
N ALA A 20 17.70 3.76 -41.69
CA ALA A 20 17.36 3.64 -40.28
C ALA A 20 18.51 2.94 -39.55
N ALA A 21 19.43 3.73 -38.99
CA ALA A 21 20.39 3.25 -38.01
C ALA A 21 19.59 2.63 -36.85
N HIS A 22 19.63 1.30 -36.76
CA HIS A 22 19.03 0.57 -35.66
C HIS A 22 19.88 0.87 -34.43
N ALA A 23 19.49 1.90 -33.68
CA ALA A 23 20.05 2.18 -32.37
C ALA A 23 19.74 0.97 -31.48
N THR A 24 20.72 0.08 -31.33
CA THR A 24 20.66 -1.06 -30.42
C THR A 24 20.53 -0.50 -29.02
N THR A 25 19.28 -0.40 -28.56
CA THR A 25 18.97 0.07 -27.21
C THR A 25 19.48 -1.01 -26.28
N ARG A 26 20.67 -0.78 -25.70
CA ARG A 26 21.27 -1.66 -24.70
C ARG A 26 20.19 -1.91 -23.65
N PRO A 27 19.84 -3.18 -23.33
CA PRO A 27 18.78 -3.46 -22.38
C PRO A 27 19.17 -2.77 -21.08
N SER A 28 18.47 -1.68 -20.77
CA SER A 28 18.56 -1.01 -19.49
C SER A 28 18.37 -2.10 -18.45
N SER A 29 19.37 -2.30 -17.59
CA SER A 29 19.33 -3.26 -16.51
C SER A 29 18.21 -2.84 -15.57
N ALA A 30 16.99 -3.24 -15.91
CA ALA A 30 15.81 -2.96 -15.12
C ALA A 30 16.10 -3.52 -13.72
N PRO A 31 15.94 -2.74 -12.65
CA PRO A 31 16.25 -3.18 -11.30
C PRO A 31 15.49 -4.47 -11.01
N THR A 32 16.19 -5.61 -11.06
CA THR A 32 15.54 -6.90 -10.90
C THR A 32 14.94 -6.99 -9.50
N CYS A 33 13.82 -7.71 -9.34
CA CYS A 33 13.23 -7.96 -8.01
C CYS A 33 14.15 -8.73 -7.04
N HIS A 34 15.41 -8.96 -7.42
CA HIS A 34 16.49 -9.50 -6.60
C HIS A 34 17.21 -8.43 -5.75
N ALA A 35 16.61 -7.24 -5.59
CA ALA A 35 17.13 -6.20 -4.72
C ALA A 35 17.59 -6.75 -3.35
N ARG A 36 18.73 -6.21 -2.88
CA ARG A 36 19.37 -6.58 -1.61
C ARG A 36 18.45 -6.20 -0.44
N GLY A 37 18.25 -7.10 0.50
CA GLY A 37 17.43 -6.87 1.69
C GLY A 37 16.78 -8.13 2.24
N VAL A 38 16.10 -7.99 3.37
CA VAL A 38 15.37 -9.10 4.02
C VAL A 38 13.93 -9.10 3.52
N THR A 39 13.51 -10.17 2.86
CA THR A 39 12.11 -10.39 2.48
C THR A 39 11.25 -10.49 3.74
N LEU A 40 10.17 -9.70 3.79
CA LEU A 40 9.20 -9.74 4.87
C LEU A 40 7.98 -10.57 4.47
N LEU A 41 7.48 -10.32 3.26
CA LEU A 41 6.31 -10.99 2.69
C LEU A 41 6.53 -11.18 1.20
N ALA A 42 6.03 -12.27 0.63
CA ALA A 42 6.06 -12.47 -0.81
C ALA A 42 4.90 -13.35 -1.26
N ASN A 43 4.44 -13.10 -2.48
CA ASN A 43 3.57 -13.98 -3.24
C ASN A 43 3.97 -13.91 -4.74
N GLU A 44 3.16 -14.48 -5.62
CA GLU A 44 3.41 -14.54 -7.05
C GLU A 44 3.39 -13.17 -7.75
N ARG A 45 2.81 -12.14 -7.13
CA ARG A 45 2.64 -10.79 -7.72
C ARG A 45 3.58 -9.76 -7.11
N VAL A 46 3.88 -9.87 -5.81
CA VAL A 46 4.58 -8.84 -5.06
C VAL A 46 5.55 -9.46 -4.07
N ARG A 47 6.74 -8.85 -3.95
CA ARG A 47 7.69 -9.09 -2.86
C ARG A 47 7.86 -7.82 -2.05
N VAL A 48 7.60 -7.87 -0.75
CA VAL A 48 7.88 -6.77 0.20
C VAL A 48 9.15 -7.11 0.99
N TYR A 49 10.07 -6.17 1.09
CA TYR A 49 11.33 -6.39 1.79
C TYR A 49 11.84 -5.10 2.44
N ARG A 50 12.69 -5.24 3.45
CA ARG A 50 13.35 -4.12 4.12
C ARG A 50 14.80 -3.99 3.66
N GLY A 51 15.23 -2.76 3.47
CA GLY A 51 16.63 -2.41 3.24
C GLY A 51 17.46 -2.40 4.53
N ARG A 52 18.72 -1.99 4.41
CA ARG A 52 19.58 -1.69 5.56
C ARG A 52 19.10 -0.42 6.26
N ILE A 53 19.52 -0.25 7.51
CA ILE A 53 19.31 1.00 8.24
C ILE A 53 20.35 2.00 7.72
N LEU A 54 19.90 3.17 7.29
CA LEU A 54 20.74 4.28 6.85
C LEU A 54 20.24 5.53 7.55
N GLN A 55 21.15 6.31 8.15
CA GLN A 55 20.82 7.58 8.81
C GLN A 55 19.65 7.48 9.81
N GLY A 56 19.61 6.44 10.64
CA GLY A 56 18.53 6.26 11.62
C GLY A 56 17.15 5.92 11.02
N ALA A 57 17.10 5.56 9.74
CA ALA A 57 15.87 5.13 9.07
C ALA A 57 16.01 3.74 8.43
N ARG A 58 14.95 2.94 8.54
CA ARG A 58 14.79 1.66 7.83
C ARG A 58 13.82 1.86 6.67
N THR A 59 14.30 1.80 5.45
CA THR A 59 13.47 1.89 4.25
C THR A 59 12.85 0.53 3.90
N TYR A 60 11.56 0.54 3.57
CA TYR A 60 10.81 -0.60 3.06
C TYR A 60 10.57 -0.43 1.57
N TYR A 61 10.60 -1.53 0.85
CA TYR A 61 10.41 -1.59 -0.59
C TYR A 61 9.40 -2.65 -0.94
N TYR A 62 8.82 -2.51 -2.12
CA TYR A 62 8.08 -3.57 -2.78
C TYR A 62 8.56 -3.72 -4.22
N CYS A 63 8.57 -4.96 -4.71
CA CYS A 63 8.74 -5.24 -6.14
C CYS A 63 7.44 -5.79 -6.73
N ASP A 64 6.97 -5.17 -7.79
CA ASP A 64 5.94 -5.75 -8.66
C ASP A 64 6.61 -6.80 -9.55
N GLN A 65 6.27 -8.07 -9.34
CA GLN A 65 6.86 -9.20 -10.06
C GLN A 65 6.55 -9.17 -11.55
N ARG A 66 5.40 -8.61 -11.95
CA ARG A 66 4.99 -8.55 -13.36
C ARG A 66 5.84 -7.56 -14.14
N THR A 67 6.04 -6.36 -13.58
CA THR A 67 6.83 -5.31 -14.24
C THR A 67 8.31 -5.38 -13.90
N ARG A 68 8.68 -6.24 -12.93
CA ARG A 68 10.03 -6.35 -12.35
C ARG A 68 10.54 -5.00 -11.87
N ARG A 69 9.65 -4.14 -11.37
CA ARG A 69 10.00 -2.80 -10.87
C ARG A 69 9.95 -2.77 -9.36
N THR A 70 11.09 -2.41 -8.78
CA THR A 70 11.23 -2.09 -7.36
C THR A 70 10.81 -0.65 -7.09
N ARG A 71 10.11 -0.40 -5.98
CA ARG A 71 9.70 0.92 -5.53
C ARG A 71 9.78 1.01 -4.01
N THR A 72 9.99 2.23 -3.51
CA THR A 72 9.92 2.53 -2.08
C THR A 72 8.48 2.43 -1.60
N LEU A 73 8.26 1.67 -0.53
CA LEU A 73 6.99 1.61 0.19
C LEU A 73 6.88 2.76 1.21
N GLY A 74 7.99 3.07 1.86
CA GLY A 74 8.13 4.12 2.88
C GLY A 74 9.21 3.74 3.88
N GLU A 75 9.26 4.42 5.02
CA GLU A 75 10.35 4.29 5.99
C GLU A 75 9.82 4.10 7.40
N TYR A 76 10.68 3.60 8.29
CA TYR A 76 10.55 3.66 9.74
C TYR A 76 11.76 4.39 10.31
N VAL A 77 11.53 5.50 11.02
CA VAL A 77 12.56 6.37 11.59
C VAL A 77 12.67 6.05 13.08
N TYR A 78 13.85 5.62 13.54
CA TYR A 78 14.04 5.17 14.92
C TYR A 78 13.89 6.30 15.93
N ASP A 79 14.47 7.47 15.64
CA ASP A 79 14.52 8.59 16.57
C ASP A 79 13.14 9.17 16.88
N SER A 80 12.23 9.15 15.90
CA SER A 80 10.84 9.58 16.10
C SER A 80 9.90 8.42 16.44
N GLY A 81 10.35 7.17 16.32
CA GLY A 81 9.53 5.97 16.41
C GLY A 81 8.43 5.86 15.33
N GLY A 82 8.41 6.78 14.37
CA GLY A 82 7.39 6.90 13.32
C GLY A 82 7.70 6.08 12.08
N GLY A 83 6.67 5.81 11.28
CA GLY A 83 6.76 5.21 9.95
C GLY A 83 5.97 3.92 9.82
N ILE A 84 6.40 3.08 8.88
CA ILE A 84 5.72 1.82 8.52
C ILE A 84 5.81 0.82 9.68
N ARG A 85 4.65 0.25 10.01
CA ARG A 85 4.42 -0.85 10.96
C ARG A 85 3.46 -1.85 10.33
N ARG A 86 3.43 -3.07 10.89
CA ARG A 86 2.48 -4.17 10.57
C ARG A 86 2.11 -4.23 9.09
N ILE A 87 2.81 -5.04 8.31
CA ILE A 87 2.55 -5.17 6.88
C ILE A 87 1.73 -6.43 6.63
N ALA A 88 0.73 -6.35 5.76
CA ALA A 88 -0.02 -7.48 5.22
C ALA A 88 0.00 -7.45 3.69
N LEU A 89 -0.07 -8.63 3.07
CA LEU A 89 0.03 -8.78 1.61
C LEU A 89 -0.98 -9.82 1.11
N ALA A 90 -1.76 -9.45 0.08
CA ALA A 90 -2.61 -10.38 -0.64
C ALA A 90 -2.77 -9.95 -2.11
N GLY A 91 -2.54 -10.88 -3.04
CA GLY A 91 -2.48 -10.58 -4.46
C GLY A 91 -1.51 -9.41 -4.74
N ARG A 92 -2.03 -8.33 -5.32
CA ARG A 92 -1.23 -7.12 -5.64
C ARG A 92 -1.31 -6.02 -4.58
N TYR A 93 -2.05 -6.25 -3.50
CA TYR A 93 -2.36 -5.23 -2.51
C TYR A 93 -1.49 -5.39 -1.28
N ILE A 94 -0.88 -4.30 -0.85
CA ILE A 94 -0.07 -4.20 0.35
C ILE A 94 -0.82 -3.30 1.33
N ALA A 95 -1.15 -3.82 2.50
CA ALA A 95 -1.66 -3.01 3.60
C ALA A 95 -0.55 -2.79 4.63
N TYR A 96 -0.50 -1.61 5.23
CA TYR A 96 0.41 -1.34 6.35
C TYR A 96 -0.16 -0.27 7.28
N ASP A 97 0.22 -0.33 8.55
CA ASP A 97 -0.01 0.77 9.48
C ASP A 97 1.12 1.80 9.35
N TYR A 98 0.80 3.08 9.45
CA TYR A 98 1.77 4.16 9.36
C TYR A 98 1.58 5.14 10.49
N LEU A 99 2.59 5.24 11.35
CA LEU A 99 2.62 6.12 12.50
C LEU A 99 3.40 7.40 12.18
N VAL A 100 2.93 8.56 12.62
CA VAL A 100 3.68 9.81 12.62
C VAL A 100 3.67 10.33 14.04
N CYS A 101 4.84 10.61 14.61
CA CYS A 101 4.96 11.25 15.90
C CYS A 101 5.56 12.64 15.72
N THR A 102 4.94 13.62 16.36
CA THR A 102 5.44 15.00 16.47
C THR A 102 5.52 15.36 17.96
N HIS A 103 5.99 16.56 18.27
CA HIS A 103 6.01 17.04 19.65
C HIS A 103 4.61 17.07 20.30
N GLY A 104 3.55 17.24 19.49
CA GLY A 104 2.16 17.28 19.95
C GLY A 104 1.47 15.91 20.07
N GLY A 105 2.20 14.80 19.86
CA GLY A 105 1.66 13.44 19.95
C GLY A 105 1.84 12.64 18.66
N CYS A 106 1.27 11.43 18.67
CA CYS A 106 1.36 10.51 17.54
C CYS A 106 0.00 10.29 16.88
N SER A 107 -0.01 10.21 15.56
CA SER A 107 -1.17 9.80 14.76
C SER A 107 -0.82 8.55 13.96
N ALA A 108 -1.79 7.66 13.78
CA ALA A 108 -1.62 6.43 13.00
C ALA A 108 -2.69 6.35 11.91
N SER A 109 -2.30 5.85 10.75
CA SER A 109 -3.18 5.65 9.59
C SER A 109 -2.98 4.24 9.05
N THR A 110 -4.08 3.54 8.77
CA THR A 110 -4.01 2.30 8.00
C THR A 110 -3.94 2.69 6.52
N ARG A 111 -3.00 2.11 5.77
CA ARG A 111 -2.78 2.42 4.36
C ARG A 111 -2.89 1.18 3.51
N LEU A 112 -3.53 1.32 2.35
CA LEU A 112 -3.68 0.26 1.35
C LEU A 112 -3.12 0.72 0.02
N LEU A 113 -2.11 0.01 -0.47
CA LEU A 113 -1.43 0.28 -1.73
C LEU A 113 -1.74 -0.82 -2.74
N ASP A 114 -2.23 -0.44 -3.92
CA ASP A 114 -2.18 -1.31 -5.09
C ASP A 114 -0.78 -1.22 -5.72
N ALA A 115 0.02 -2.29 -5.61
CA ALA A 115 1.41 -2.30 -6.09
C ALA A 115 1.54 -2.12 -7.61
N ARG A 116 0.49 -2.46 -8.37
CA ARG A 116 0.49 -2.34 -9.85
C ARG A 116 0.16 -0.92 -10.28
N THR A 117 -0.91 -0.35 -9.74
CA THR A 117 -1.40 0.99 -10.14
C THR A 117 -0.77 2.12 -9.34
N ARG A 118 -0.14 1.79 -8.20
CA ARG A 118 0.40 2.71 -7.19
C ARG A 118 -0.65 3.57 -6.51
N ARG A 119 -1.93 3.24 -6.65
CA ARG A 119 -3.00 3.94 -5.95
C ARG A 119 -2.88 3.62 -4.46
N LEU A 120 -2.72 4.68 -3.67
CA LEU A 120 -2.64 4.62 -2.21
C LEU A 120 -3.96 5.14 -1.64
N ARG A 121 -4.56 4.36 -0.75
CA ARG A 121 -5.71 4.76 0.07
C ARG A 121 -5.25 4.87 1.52
N ARG A 122 -5.75 5.88 2.22
CA ARG A 122 -5.42 6.18 3.61
C ARG A 122 -6.70 6.17 4.42
N PHE A 123 -6.67 5.46 5.54
CA PHE A 123 -7.76 5.38 6.50
C PHE A 123 -7.21 5.92 7.81
N GLU A 124 -7.49 7.21 8.06
CA GLU A 124 -7.12 7.87 9.29
C GLU A 124 -7.93 7.27 10.45
N ALA A 125 -7.29 7.03 11.59
CA ALA A 125 -8.08 6.93 12.81
C ALA A 125 -8.71 8.30 13.03
N LYS A 126 -10.04 8.36 13.09
CA LYS A 126 -10.70 9.58 13.55
C LYS A 126 -10.14 9.89 14.94
N PRO A 127 -9.62 11.09 15.18
CA PRO A 127 -9.30 11.51 16.54
C PRO A 127 -10.59 11.41 17.35
N ASP A 128 -10.57 10.65 18.44
CA ASP A 128 -11.58 10.87 19.47
C ASP A 128 -11.34 12.29 20.01
N PRO A 129 -12.31 13.22 19.90
CA PRO A 129 -12.12 14.60 20.34
C PRO A 129 -11.93 14.72 21.85
N VAL A 130 -12.27 13.68 22.63
CA VAL A 130 -12.29 13.74 24.10
C VAL A 130 -10.96 13.26 24.70
N THR A 131 -10.26 12.32 24.06
CA THR A 131 -9.05 11.73 24.64
C THR A 131 -7.80 12.25 23.92
N PRO A 132 -6.94 13.08 24.56
CA PRO A 132 -5.63 13.38 24.01
C PRO A 132 -4.92 12.06 23.73
N GLN A 133 -4.42 11.87 22.50
CA GLN A 133 -3.83 10.61 22.04
C GLN A 133 -2.46 10.37 22.70
N ILE A 134 -2.46 10.12 24.01
CA ILE A 134 -1.30 9.74 24.79
C ILE A 134 -1.19 8.21 24.66
N GLY A 135 -0.77 7.75 23.48
CA GLY A 135 -0.62 6.33 23.20
C GLY A 135 -0.41 6.01 21.71
N LEU A 136 0.37 4.97 21.45
CA LEU A 136 0.58 4.45 20.11
C LEU A 136 -0.70 3.73 19.63
N ASN A 137 -1.59 4.46 18.95
CA ASN A 137 -2.80 3.93 18.29
C ASN A 137 -2.49 3.12 17.01
N SER A 138 -1.44 2.30 17.05
CA SER A 138 -1.07 1.43 15.94
C SER A 138 -2.08 0.28 15.78
N ALA A 139 -2.24 -0.19 14.56
CA ALA A 139 -3.00 -1.42 14.32
C ALA A 139 -2.32 -2.59 15.07
N ALA A 140 -3.09 -3.32 15.86
CA ALA A 140 -2.63 -4.54 16.52
C ALA A 140 -2.59 -5.71 15.51
N SER A 141 -3.67 -5.87 14.74
CA SER A 141 -3.75 -6.81 13.64
C SER A 141 -4.23 -6.14 12.34
N LEU A 142 -3.80 -6.67 11.20
CA LEU A 142 -4.05 -6.13 9.88
C LEU A 142 -4.15 -7.27 8.86
N VAL A 143 -5.23 -7.28 8.09
CA VAL A 143 -5.44 -8.25 6.99
C VAL A 143 -5.86 -7.52 5.73
N VAL A 144 -5.49 -8.07 4.58
CA VAL A 144 -5.85 -7.55 3.25
C VAL A 144 -6.34 -8.69 2.37
N THR A 145 -7.32 -8.42 1.52
CA THR A 145 -7.87 -9.42 0.60
C THR A 145 -7.26 -9.29 -0.80
N PRO A 146 -7.26 -10.37 -1.61
CA PRO A 146 -6.82 -10.29 -3.01
C PRO A 146 -7.64 -9.34 -3.89
N ALA A 147 -8.87 -9.00 -3.47
CA ALA A 147 -9.75 -8.04 -4.13
C ALA A 147 -9.46 -6.57 -3.74
N GLY A 148 -8.60 -6.34 -2.74
CA GLY A 148 -8.22 -4.99 -2.31
C GLY A 148 -9.15 -4.38 -1.28
N SER A 149 -9.76 -5.20 -0.43
CA SER A 149 -10.37 -4.79 0.84
C SER A 149 -9.34 -4.94 1.97
N VAL A 150 -9.45 -4.15 3.02
CA VAL A 150 -8.54 -4.18 4.18
C VAL A 150 -9.34 -4.13 5.48
N ALA A 151 -8.89 -4.87 6.49
CA ALA A 151 -9.47 -4.84 7.83
C ALA A 151 -8.35 -4.79 8.87
N TRP A 152 -8.62 -4.15 10.00
CA TRP A 152 -7.64 -3.99 11.07
C TRP A 152 -8.30 -3.92 12.44
N ILE A 153 -7.56 -4.35 13.46
CA ILE A 153 -7.90 -4.09 14.85
C ILE A 153 -6.98 -2.98 15.35
N ARG A 154 -7.54 -1.97 16.00
CA ARG A 154 -6.78 -0.87 16.60
C ARG A 154 -7.09 -0.77 18.08
N SER A 155 -6.04 -0.77 18.89
CA SER A 155 -6.16 -0.49 20.31
C SER A 155 -6.13 1.01 20.55
N ARG A 156 -7.05 1.51 21.35
CA ARG A 156 -7.03 2.87 21.88
C ARG A 156 -7.13 2.86 23.41
N PRO A 157 -6.44 3.78 24.10
CA PRO A 157 -6.64 3.96 25.52
C PRO A 157 -8.03 4.53 25.81
N THR A 158 -8.59 4.19 26.96
CA THR A 158 -9.72 4.90 27.57
C THR A 158 -9.27 5.62 28.82
N ASP A 159 -10.15 6.48 29.35
CA ASP A 159 -10.03 6.97 30.71
C ASP A 159 -9.98 5.76 31.66
N GLY A 160 -8.97 5.69 32.54
CA GLY A 160 -8.82 4.58 33.50
C GLY A 160 -7.98 3.38 33.03
N ALA A 161 -6.98 3.59 32.17
CA ALA A 161 -5.96 2.60 31.77
C ALA A 161 -6.46 1.34 31.02
N THR A 162 -7.77 1.20 30.82
CA THR A 162 -8.35 0.14 29.99
C THR A 162 -8.09 0.44 28.52
N ARG A 163 -7.87 -0.60 27.72
CA ARG A 163 -7.77 -0.48 26.26
C ARG A 163 -9.07 -0.97 25.64
N ILE A 164 -9.58 -0.21 24.68
CA ILE A 164 -10.63 -0.69 23.78
C ILE A 164 -9.98 -1.07 22.45
N ASN A 165 -10.37 -2.23 21.93
CA ASN A 165 -9.97 -2.67 20.60
C ASN A 165 -11.17 -2.48 19.65
N ASP A 166 -10.94 -1.69 18.61
CA ASP A 166 -11.91 -1.40 17.56
C ASP A 166 -11.58 -2.22 16.31
N VAL A 167 -12.58 -2.92 15.76
CA VAL A 167 -12.47 -3.72 14.54
C VAL A 167 -13.02 -2.92 13.38
N PHE A 168 -12.19 -2.64 12.39
CA PHE A 168 -12.58 -1.87 11.20
C PHE A 168 -12.47 -2.72 9.93
N VAL A 169 -13.31 -2.38 8.95
CA VAL A 169 -13.18 -2.86 7.57
C VAL A 169 -13.33 -1.69 6.60
N ALA A 170 -12.55 -1.71 5.52
CA ALA A 170 -12.70 -0.87 4.37
C ALA A 170 -12.79 -1.76 3.11
N PRO A 171 -14.00 -1.98 2.58
CA PRO A 171 -14.18 -2.66 1.29
C PRO A 171 -13.44 -1.96 0.15
N HIS A 172 -13.29 -2.66 -0.98
CA HIS A 172 -12.60 -2.10 -2.14
C HIS A 172 -13.35 -0.88 -2.68
N GLY A 173 -12.69 0.28 -2.72
CA GLY A 173 -13.29 1.53 -3.17
C GLY A 173 -14.16 2.26 -2.13
N GLU A 174 -14.44 1.65 -0.98
CA GLU A 174 -15.37 2.20 0.03
C GLU A 174 -14.67 2.75 1.28
N GLN A 175 -15.33 3.66 1.99
CA GLN A 175 -14.80 4.19 3.26
C GLN A 175 -14.71 3.11 4.35
N ALA A 176 -13.84 3.36 5.32
CA ALA A 176 -13.73 2.51 6.49
C ALA A 176 -15.01 2.61 7.35
N ARG A 177 -15.44 1.48 7.91
CA ARG A 177 -16.53 1.40 8.88
C ARG A 177 -16.14 0.49 10.05
N LEU A 178 -16.68 0.81 11.22
CA LEU A 178 -16.55 0.02 12.44
C LEU A 178 -17.43 -1.23 12.35
N LEU A 179 -16.91 -2.38 12.75
CA LEU A 179 -17.62 -3.66 12.83
C LEU A 179 -17.93 -4.06 14.27
N ASP A 180 -16.97 -3.85 15.16
CA ASP A 180 -17.05 -4.24 16.57
C ASP A 180 -16.12 -3.33 17.40
N SER A 181 -16.41 -3.19 18.68
CA SER A 181 -15.63 -2.38 19.62
C SER A 181 -15.82 -2.90 21.03
N GLY A 182 -14.73 -3.09 21.76
CA GLY A 182 -14.82 -3.39 23.18
C GLY A 182 -13.48 -3.72 23.84
N PRO A 183 -13.42 -3.73 25.17
CA PRO A 183 -12.22 -4.11 25.91
C PRO A 183 -11.90 -5.60 25.82
N LYS A 184 -12.88 -6.42 25.41
CA LYS A 184 -12.76 -7.88 25.29
C LYS A 184 -12.51 -8.37 23.86
N VAL A 185 -12.42 -7.46 22.88
CA VAL A 185 -11.97 -7.81 21.53
C VAL A 185 -10.48 -8.16 21.61
N GLU A 186 -10.11 -9.35 21.14
CA GLU A 186 -8.72 -9.82 21.19
C GLU A 186 -7.89 -9.15 20.08
N ALA A 187 -6.85 -8.42 20.46
CA ALA A 187 -6.10 -7.52 19.58
C ALA A 187 -5.47 -8.21 18.35
N ASP A 188 -5.01 -9.45 18.50
CA ASP A 188 -4.33 -10.22 17.46
C ASP A 188 -5.22 -11.28 16.77
N SER A 189 -6.53 -11.32 17.07
CA SER A 189 -7.45 -12.37 16.60
C SER A 189 -7.96 -12.22 15.16
N LEU A 190 -7.66 -11.10 14.49
CA LEU A 190 -8.21 -10.81 13.17
C LEU A 190 -7.64 -11.75 12.10
N ALA A 191 -8.53 -12.43 11.38
CA ALA A 191 -8.21 -13.32 10.27
C ALA A 191 -9.19 -13.11 9.09
N PHE A 192 -8.81 -13.60 7.91
CA PHE A 192 -9.63 -13.57 6.71
C PHE A 192 -9.57 -14.92 5.97
N GLY A 193 -10.72 -15.44 5.57
CA GLY A 193 -10.81 -16.66 4.76
C GLY A 193 -12.19 -16.82 4.14
N GLY A 194 -12.27 -17.32 2.90
CA GLY A 194 -13.54 -17.60 2.23
C GLY A 194 -14.46 -16.38 2.05
N GLY A 195 -13.91 -15.16 1.94
CA GLY A 195 -14.71 -13.93 1.84
C GLY A 195 -15.24 -13.41 3.18
N ILE A 196 -14.84 -14.02 4.30
CA ILE A 196 -15.32 -13.70 5.64
C ILE A 196 -14.13 -13.24 6.50
N LEU A 197 -14.32 -12.15 7.24
CA LEU A 197 -13.45 -11.75 8.35
C LEU A 197 -13.88 -12.46 9.61
N TYR A 198 -12.90 -12.86 10.41
CA TYR A 198 -13.09 -13.49 11.71
C TYR A 198 -12.27 -12.73 12.76
N TRP A 199 -12.82 -12.61 13.97
CA TRP A 199 -12.13 -12.08 15.14
C TRP A 199 -12.76 -12.66 16.41
N THR A 200 -12.12 -12.47 17.56
CA THR A 200 -12.64 -12.93 18.86
C THR A 200 -13.05 -11.73 19.71
N ASN A 201 -14.22 -11.82 20.35
CA ASN A 201 -14.68 -10.85 21.34
C ASN A 201 -15.31 -11.59 22.52
N ASP A 202 -14.73 -11.43 23.72
CA ASP A 202 -15.16 -12.14 24.93
C ASP A 202 -15.10 -13.67 24.77
N ALA A 203 -13.99 -14.18 24.22
CA ALA A 203 -13.77 -15.58 23.85
C ALA A 203 -14.78 -16.16 22.82
N ALA A 204 -15.74 -15.37 22.34
CA ALA A 204 -16.69 -15.79 21.32
C ALA A 204 -16.18 -15.40 19.91
N PRO A 205 -16.23 -16.33 18.93
CA PRO A 205 -15.91 -16.00 17.56
C PRO A 205 -16.96 -15.04 16.98
N ARG A 206 -16.49 -14.04 16.26
CA ARG A 206 -17.28 -13.07 15.51
C ARG A 206 -16.86 -13.12 14.06
N SER A 207 -17.77 -12.72 13.17
CA SER A 207 -17.48 -12.70 11.75
C SER A 207 -18.27 -11.64 11.00
N ALA A 208 -17.75 -11.22 9.85
CA ALA A 208 -18.44 -10.34 8.92
C ALA A 208 -18.02 -10.66 7.47
N ALA A 209 -18.98 -10.63 6.55
CA ALA A 209 -18.67 -10.74 5.13
C ALA A 209 -17.88 -9.51 4.64
N VAL A 210 -16.86 -9.76 3.82
CA VAL A 210 -16.16 -8.72 3.06
C VAL A 210 -16.72 -8.73 1.66
N ARG A 211 -17.55 -7.74 1.37
CA ARG A 211 -17.99 -7.47 0.00
C ARG A 211 -16.90 -6.70 -0.75
#